data_AF-A0A1M5PRJ5-F1
#
_entry.id   AF-A0A1M5PRJ5-F1
#
_cell.length_a   1.000
_cell.length_b   1.000
_cell.length_c   1.000
_cell.angle_alpha   90.00
_cell.angle_beta   90.00
_cell.angle_gamma   90.00
#
_symmetry.space_group_name_H-M   'P 1'
#
loop_
_entity.id
_entity.type
_entity.pdbx_description
1 polymer ?
#
loop_
_entity_poly.entity_id
_entity_poly.type
_entity_poly.pdbx_seq_one_letter_code
_entity_poly.pdbx_strand_id
1 'polypeptide(L)'
;MKYDSTANRTWRPGWTEAELNVLRNNRTLSVKKLLPLLPGRTEKAVHHKRLKAKLRKCWLYNELEVLRTNTDKSSAELVPLLPGRARKVITMKRKELGWPYQSPPKTPKGKYTKHIQPKPPVSDRFWAR
;
A
#
# COMPACT_ATOMS: atom_id res chain seq x y z
N MET A 1 32.92 -0.65 -40.07
CA MET A 1 31.47 -0.46 -39.91
C MET A 1 31.19 -0.12 -38.45
N LYS A 2 30.91 1.15 -38.15
CA LYS A 2 30.49 1.59 -36.81
C LYS A 2 28.97 1.57 -36.80
N TYR A 3 28.37 0.72 -35.96
CA TYR A 3 26.92 0.75 -35.77
C TYR A 3 26.57 2.00 -34.96
N ASP A 4 25.92 2.95 -35.64
CA ASP A 4 25.41 4.18 -35.06
C ASP A 4 24.30 3.84 -34.05
N SER A 5 24.66 3.76 -32.77
CA SER A 5 23.78 3.35 -31.67
C SER A 5 22.93 4.53 -31.15
N THR A 6 22.43 5.38 -32.05
CA THR A 6 21.81 6.69 -31.71
C THR A 6 20.38 6.86 -32.23
N ALA A 7 19.64 5.77 -32.46
CA ALA A 7 18.25 5.83 -32.94
C ALA A 7 17.26 5.07 -32.05
N ASN A 8 17.21 5.38 -30.75
CA ASN A 8 15.99 5.15 -29.98
C ASN A 8 15.59 6.41 -29.22
N ARG A 9 15.49 7.53 -29.96
CA ARG A 9 14.59 8.61 -29.57
C ARG A 9 13.19 8.02 -29.65
N THR A 10 12.75 7.38 -28.55
CA THR A 10 11.43 6.76 -28.43
C THR A 10 10.40 7.84 -28.74
N TRP A 11 9.92 7.90 -29.97
CA TRP A 11 8.75 8.69 -30.31
C TRP A 11 7.64 8.12 -29.44
N ARG A 12 7.27 8.84 -28.38
CA ARG A 12 6.16 8.42 -27.52
C ARG A 12 4.91 8.83 -28.28
N PRO A 13 4.18 7.92 -28.96
CA PRO A 13 2.97 8.31 -29.66
C PRO A 13 2.05 9.03 -28.68
N GLY A 14 1.45 10.13 -29.14
CA GLY A 14 0.47 10.89 -28.38
C GLY A 14 -0.67 9.98 -27.91
N TRP A 15 -1.38 10.39 -26.87
CA TRP A 15 -2.57 9.64 -26.43
C TRP A 15 -3.68 9.85 -27.46
N THR A 16 -4.15 8.76 -28.05
CA THR A 16 -5.29 8.81 -28.98
C THR A 16 -6.59 8.99 -28.21
N GLU A 17 -7.62 9.47 -28.90
CA GLU A 17 -8.94 9.67 -28.29
C GLU A 17 -9.59 8.34 -27.86
N ALA A 18 -9.35 7.26 -28.60
CA ALA A 18 -9.77 5.91 -28.23
C ALA A 18 -9.15 5.46 -26.90
N GLU A 19 -7.83 5.62 -26.74
CA GLU A 19 -7.14 5.29 -25.49
C GLU A 19 -7.65 6.16 -24.31
N LEU A 20 -7.91 7.43 -24.56
CA LEU A 20 -8.51 8.34 -23.56
C LEU A 20 -9.91 7.88 -23.15
N ASN A 21 -10.72 7.43 -24.10
CA ASN A 21 -12.07 6.95 -23.84
C ASN A 21 -12.05 5.67 -22.97
N VAL A 22 -11.13 4.75 -23.25
CA VAL A 22 -10.91 3.56 -22.41
C VAL A 22 -10.58 3.97 -20.98
N LEU A 23 -9.71 4.98 -20.77
CA LEU A 23 -9.38 5.46 -19.43
C LEU A 23 -10.57 6.12 -18.71
N ARG A 24 -11.41 6.87 -19.44
CA ARG A 24 -12.61 7.55 -18.92
C ARG A 24 -13.70 6.56 -18.52
N ASN A 25 -13.91 5.52 -19.31
CA ASN A 25 -14.94 4.52 -19.05
C ASN A 25 -14.53 3.56 -17.92
N ASN A 26 -13.24 3.26 -17.80
CA ASN A 26 -12.75 2.25 -16.86
C ASN A 26 -12.09 2.84 -15.61
N ARG A 27 -12.62 3.95 -15.05
CA ARG A 27 -12.02 4.64 -13.88
C ARG A 27 -11.90 3.77 -12.63
N THR A 28 -12.76 2.77 -12.48
CA THR A 28 -12.81 1.85 -11.34
C THR A 28 -11.72 0.77 -11.41
N LEU A 29 -11.24 0.44 -12.61
CA LEU A 29 -10.26 -0.63 -12.81
C LEU A 29 -8.85 -0.22 -12.35
N SER A 30 -8.10 -1.22 -11.89
CA SER A 30 -6.68 -1.08 -11.57
C SER A 30 -5.85 -0.93 -12.84
N VAL A 31 -4.65 -0.34 -12.72
CA VAL A 31 -3.73 -0.17 -13.86
C VAL A 31 -3.41 -1.50 -14.53
N LYS A 32 -3.19 -2.56 -13.74
CA LYS A 32 -2.93 -3.92 -14.24
C LYS A 32 -4.04 -4.46 -15.13
N LYS A 33 -5.31 -4.19 -14.80
CA LYS A 33 -6.46 -4.61 -15.62
C LYS A 33 -6.67 -3.75 -16.86
N LEU A 34 -6.06 -2.57 -16.93
CA LEU A 34 -6.16 -1.67 -18.08
C LEU A 34 -5.06 -1.88 -19.11
N LEU A 35 -3.90 -2.41 -18.70
CA LEU A 35 -2.80 -2.69 -19.62
C LEU A 35 -3.22 -3.56 -20.81
N PRO A 36 -4.02 -4.64 -20.64
CA PRO A 36 -4.47 -5.43 -21.77
C PRO A 36 -5.36 -4.64 -22.76
N LEU A 37 -6.03 -3.59 -22.28
CA LEU A 37 -6.89 -2.72 -23.11
C LEU A 37 -6.11 -1.61 -23.82
N LEU A 38 -4.83 -1.42 -23.47
CA LEU A 38 -3.96 -0.34 -23.97
C LEU A 38 -2.63 -0.94 -24.45
N PRO A 39 -2.64 -1.66 -25.59
CA PRO A 39 -1.43 -2.28 -26.11
C PRO A 39 -0.34 -1.23 -26.37
N GLY A 40 0.90 -1.54 -26.01
CA GLY A 40 2.04 -0.64 -26.20
C GLY A 40 2.19 0.48 -25.16
N ARG A 41 1.31 0.57 -24.16
CA ARG A 41 1.47 1.50 -23.03
C ARG A 41 2.04 0.80 -21.81
N THR A 42 2.96 1.48 -21.13
CA THR A 42 3.52 1.01 -19.85
C THR A 42 2.63 1.41 -18.68
N GLU A 43 2.69 0.67 -17.57
CA GLU A 43 1.95 1.00 -16.33
C GLU A 43 2.19 2.43 -15.88
N LYS A 44 3.46 2.89 -15.94
CA LYS A 44 3.85 4.26 -15.61
C LYS A 44 3.18 5.29 -16.51
N ALA A 45 3.09 5.04 -17.82
CA ALA A 45 2.44 5.95 -18.76
C ALA A 45 0.94 6.06 -18.47
N VAL A 46 0.26 4.93 -18.25
CA VAL A 46 -1.16 4.89 -17.87
C VAL A 46 -1.41 5.63 -16.56
N HIS A 47 -0.56 5.38 -15.55
CA HIS A 47 -0.65 6.05 -14.26
C HIS A 47 -0.50 7.57 -14.37
N HIS A 48 0.56 8.04 -15.04
CA HIS A 48 0.79 9.47 -15.25
C HIS A 48 -0.33 10.13 -16.04
N LYS A 49 -0.86 9.46 -17.08
CA LYS A 49 -1.97 10.01 -17.85
C LYS A 49 -3.24 10.14 -17.02
N ARG A 50 -3.57 9.13 -16.21
CA ARG A 50 -4.71 9.20 -15.27
C ARG A 50 -4.57 10.34 -14.28
N LEU A 51 -3.37 10.55 -13.74
CA LEU A 51 -3.10 11.67 -12.85
C LEU A 51 -3.31 13.02 -13.57
N LYS A 52 -2.72 13.19 -14.76
CA LYS A 52 -2.83 14.43 -15.56
C LYS A 52 -4.25 14.72 -16.01
N ALA A 53 -5.01 13.69 -16.39
CA ALA A 53 -6.41 13.81 -16.80
C ALA A 53 -7.40 13.88 -15.62
N LYS A 54 -6.92 13.90 -14.36
CA LYS A 54 -7.75 13.84 -13.14
C LYS A 54 -8.70 12.62 -13.09
N LEU A 55 -8.41 11.56 -13.84
CA LEU A 55 -9.17 10.31 -13.91
C LEU A 55 -8.69 9.30 -12.84
N ARG A 56 -8.47 9.77 -11.61
CA ARG A 56 -8.09 8.89 -10.50
C ARG A 56 -9.23 7.92 -10.17
N LYS A 57 -8.88 6.74 -9.62
CA LYS A 57 -9.85 5.73 -9.16
C LYS A 57 -10.69 6.32 -8.02
N CYS A 58 -11.94 6.69 -8.32
CA CYS A 58 -12.91 7.20 -7.35
C CYS A 58 -13.19 6.13 -6.28
N TRP A 59 -13.46 6.56 -5.04
CA TRP A 59 -13.97 5.66 -4.00
C TRP A 59 -15.42 5.33 -4.32
N LEU A 60 -15.71 4.03 -4.43
CA LEU A 60 -17.07 3.56 -4.67
C LEU A 60 -17.86 3.55 -3.36
N TYR A 61 -19.19 3.59 -3.45
CA TYR A 61 -20.07 3.59 -2.28
C TYR A 61 -19.83 2.37 -1.38
N ASN A 62 -19.76 1.18 -1.96
CA ASN A 62 -19.44 -0.06 -1.24
C ASN A 62 -18.06 -0.02 -0.56
N GLU A 63 -17.04 0.55 -1.21
CA GLU A 63 -15.71 0.71 -0.60
C GLU A 63 -15.78 1.67 0.61
N LEU A 64 -16.59 2.74 0.53
CA LEU A 64 -16.81 3.69 1.63
C LEU A 64 -17.61 3.08 2.78
N GLU A 65 -18.60 2.24 2.46
CA GLU A 65 -19.41 1.51 3.43
C GLU A 65 -18.56 0.52 4.24
N VAL A 66 -17.63 -0.18 3.58
CA VAL A 66 -16.64 -1.03 4.27
C VAL A 66 -15.80 -0.21 5.25
N LEU A 67 -15.36 1.00 4.87
CA LEU A 67 -14.62 1.87 5.79
C LEU A 67 -15.47 2.36 6.96
N ARG A 68 -16.75 2.65 6.73
CA ARG A 68 -17.70 3.12 7.73
C ARG A 68 -18.06 2.04 8.75
N THR A 69 -18.25 0.81 8.28
CA THR A 69 -18.66 -0.33 9.11
C THR A 69 -17.52 -0.92 9.93
N ASN A 70 -16.27 -0.77 9.47
CA ASN A 70 -15.08 -1.38 10.09
C ASN A 70 -14.13 -0.32 10.65
N THR A 71 -14.62 0.58 11.53
CA THR A 71 -13.80 1.63 12.18
C THR A 71 -12.76 1.07 13.16
N ASP A 72 -13.09 -0.08 13.74
CA ASP A 72 -12.32 -0.89 14.68
C ASP A 72 -11.12 -1.62 14.04
N LYS A 73 -11.15 -1.92 12.74
CA LYS A 73 -10.09 -2.66 12.06
C LYS A 73 -8.95 -1.77 11.60
N SER A 74 -7.73 -2.30 11.64
CA SER A 74 -6.55 -1.62 11.15
C SER A 74 -6.55 -1.52 9.62
N SER A 75 -5.82 -0.54 9.08
CA SER A 75 -5.67 -0.41 7.62
C SER A 75 -5.07 -1.65 6.93
N ALA A 76 -4.36 -2.51 7.66
CA ALA A 76 -3.80 -3.76 7.13
C ALA A 76 -4.90 -4.82 6.95
N GLU A 77 -5.81 -4.94 7.93
CA GLU A 77 -6.95 -5.86 7.90
C GLU A 77 -8.03 -5.43 6.88
N LEU A 78 -8.07 -4.14 6.53
CA LEU A 78 -8.96 -3.63 5.48
C LEU A 78 -8.46 -3.91 4.05
N VAL A 79 -7.16 -4.21 3.86
CA VAL A 79 -6.61 -4.53 2.53
C VAL A 79 -7.31 -5.71 1.85
N PRO A 80 -7.55 -6.87 2.51
CA PRO A 80 -8.28 -7.97 1.89
C PRO A 80 -9.74 -7.62 1.57
N LEU A 81 -10.37 -6.74 2.34
CA LEU A 81 -11.76 -6.30 2.10
C LEU A 81 -11.88 -5.28 0.96
N LEU A 82 -10.78 -4.62 0.58
CA LEU A 82 -10.75 -3.57 -0.43
C LEU A 82 -9.74 -3.91 -1.54
N PRO A 83 -10.06 -4.89 -2.42
CA PRO A 83 -9.14 -5.34 -3.44
C PRO A 83 -8.73 -4.20 -4.37
N GLY A 84 -7.41 -4.06 -4.55
CA GLY A 84 -6.83 -3.01 -5.39
C GLY A 84 -6.73 -1.64 -4.74
N ARG A 85 -6.94 -1.52 -3.41
CA ARG A 85 -6.57 -0.34 -2.62
C ARG A 85 -5.34 -0.66 -1.79
N ALA A 86 -4.30 0.17 -1.92
CA ALA A 86 -3.10 0.02 -1.08
C ALA A 86 -3.39 0.52 0.35
N ARG A 87 -2.78 -0.13 1.35
CA ARG A 87 -2.88 0.23 2.78
C ARG A 87 -2.77 1.74 3.01
N LYS A 88 -1.76 2.38 2.43
CA LYS A 88 -1.52 3.84 2.56
C LYS A 88 -2.70 4.68 2.06
N VAL A 89 -3.34 4.26 0.97
CA VAL A 89 -4.49 4.96 0.38
C VAL A 89 -5.73 4.81 1.28
N ILE A 90 -5.92 3.64 1.90
CA ILE A 90 -6.97 3.39 2.89
C ILE A 90 -6.77 4.29 4.12
N THR A 91 -5.55 4.34 4.67
CA THR A 91 -5.24 5.20 5.81
C THR A 91 -5.49 6.68 5.49
N MET A 92 -5.06 7.15 4.32
CA MET A 92 -5.29 8.53 3.89
C MET A 92 -6.79 8.85 3.76
N LYS A 93 -7.57 7.96 3.13
CA LYS A 93 -9.00 8.20 2.98
C LYS A 93 -9.74 8.20 4.30
N ARG A 94 -9.37 7.32 5.23
CA ARG A 94 -9.93 7.30 6.58
C ARG A 94 -9.69 8.61 7.33
N LYS A 95 -8.49 9.18 7.21
CA LYS A 95 -8.19 10.50 7.76
C LYS A 95 -9.02 11.60 7.11
N GLU A 96 -9.18 11.57 5.78
CA GLU A 96 -9.99 12.51 5.02
C GLU A 96 -11.49 12.46 5.42
N LEU A 97 -12.01 11.27 5.73
CA LEU A 97 -13.41 11.07 6.14
C LEU A 97 -13.65 11.25 7.64
N GLY A 98 -12.61 11.52 8.44
CA GLY A 98 -12.75 11.63 9.90
C GLY A 98 -12.98 10.30 10.62
N TRP A 99 -12.64 9.16 10.00
CA TRP A 99 -12.73 7.82 10.60
C TRP A 99 -11.34 7.22 10.84
N PRO A 100 -10.47 7.88 11.63
CA PRO A 100 -9.14 7.36 11.90
C PRO A 100 -9.24 6.00 12.60
N TYR A 101 -8.30 5.13 12.30
CA TYR A 101 -8.16 3.87 13.02
C TYR A 101 -7.93 4.15 14.51
N GLN A 102 -8.81 3.64 15.36
CA GLN A 102 -8.64 3.67 16.80
C GLN A 102 -7.74 2.51 17.18
N SER A 103 -6.46 2.81 17.41
CA SER A 103 -5.55 1.79 17.93
C SER A 103 -6.08 1.32 19.30
N PRO A 104 -6.08 0.01 19.58
CA PRO A 104 -6.42 -0.47 20.91
C PRO A 104 -5.53 0.22 21.95
N PRO A 105 -6.05 0.50 23.16
CA PRO A 105 -5.27 1.12 24.21
C PRO A 105 -3.98 0.32 24.42
N LYS A 106 -2.84 1.01 24.40
CA LYS A 106 -1.55 0.38 24.66
C LYS A 106 -1.66 -0.26 26.04
N THR A 107 -1.53 -1.59 26.12
CA THR A 107 -1.40 -2.27 27.41
C THR A 107 -0.24 -1.62 28.16
N PRO A 108 -0.41 -1.26 29.45
CA PRO A 108 0.68 -0.69 30.22
C PRO A 108 1.85 -1.65 30.13
N LYS A 109 3.00 -1.16 29.66
CA LYS A 109 4.22 -1.95 29.56
C LYS A 109 4.52 -2.45 30.97
N GLY A 110 4.22 -3.72 31.26
CA GLY A 110 4.68 -4.38 32.47
C GLY A 110 6.18 -4.17 32.54
N LYS A 111 6.65 -3.50 33.61
CA LYS A 111 8.08 -3.31 33.83
C LYS A 111 8.70 -4.70 33.81
N TYR A 112 9.58 -4.96 32.85
CA TYR A 112 10.30 -6.23 32.75
C TYR A 112 11.28 -6.28 33.92
N THR A 113 10.83 -6.72 35.09
CA THR A 113 11.71 -7.01 36.23
C THR A 113 12.44 -8.28 35.87
N LYS A 114 13.69 -8.13 35.41
CA LYS A 114 14.61 -9.26 35.29
C LYS A 114 14.71 -9.88 36.68
N HIS A 115 14.09 -11.03 36.91
CA HIS A 115 14.36 -11.84 38.09
C HIS A 115 15.80 -12.33 37.95
N ILE A 116 16.75 -11.54 38.45
CA ILE A 116 18.12 -11.96 38.63
C ILE A 116 18.06 -12.97 39.77
N GLN A 117 18.07 -14.25 39.42
CA GLN A 117 18.37 -15.31 40.39
C GLN A 117 19.74 -14.95 41.01
N PRO A 118 19.87 -14.78 42.34
CA PRO A 118 21.18 -14.59 42.94
C PRO A 118 22.02 -15.83 42.62
N LYS A 119 23.26 -15.63 42.19
CA LYS A 119 24.21 -16.75 42.00
C LYS A 119 24.26 -17.55 43.31
N PRO A 120 24.18 -18.89 43.27
CA PRO A 120 24.33 -19.68 44.48
C PRO A 120 25.71 -19.38 45.11
N PRO A 121 25.80 -19.29 46.44
CA PRO A 121 27.08 -19.08 47.10
C PRO A 121 28.04 -20.18 46.68
N VAL A 122 29.23 -19.77 46.26
CA VAL A 122 30.34 -20.68 45.94
C VAL A 122 30.60 -21.46 47.23
N SER A 123 30.25 -22.74 47.24
CA SER A 123 30.56 -23.62 48.35
C SER A 123 32.06 -23.57 48.61
N ASP A 124 32.46 -23.06 49.78
CA ASP A 124 33.81 -23.17 50.29
C ASP A 124 34.23 -24.64 50.19
N ARG A 125 35.23 -24.92 49.35
CA ARG A 125 35.90 -26.22 49.33
C ARG A 125 36.72 -26.33 50.61
N PHE A 126 36.08 -26.78 51.67
CA PHE A 126 36.76 -27.26 52.88
C PHE A 126 37.42 -28.63 52.58
N TRP A 127 38.76 -28.59 52.48
CA TRP A 127 39.77 -29.54 52.99
C TRP A 127 39.57 -31.06 52.90
N ALA A 128 40.52 -31.73 52.22
CA ALA A 128 41.20 -32.97 52.62
C ALA A 128 42.39 -33.13 51.65
N ARG A 129 43.65 -33.35 52.05
CA ARG A 129 44.20 -34.04 53.22
C ARG A 129 45.66 -33.63 53.40
#